data_AF-A0A6C0IPR7-F1
#
_entry.id   AF-A0A6C0IPR7-F1
#
_cell.length_a   1.000
_cell.length_b   1.000
_cell.length_c   1.000
_cell.angle_alpha   90.00
_cell.angle_beta   90.00
_cell.angle_gamma   90.00
#
_symmetry.space_group_name_H-M   'P 1'
#
loop_
_entity.id
_entity.type
_entity.pdbx_description
1 polymer ?
#
loop_
_entity_poly.entity_id
_entity_poly.type
_entity_poly.pdbx_seq_one_letter_code
_entity_poly.pdbx_strand_id
1 'polypeptide(L)'
;MSKEKFSNIYDAQRAISEFIKNDNNCSAHFKFHGFRSGGKNKLDLVTYNPKTKTHFLLNSLDMAVDELELYEFMYEHLLELNQKLITSDLFVMYKVTWCYIPDNVRNKSYFYGISIKDILNKFYYEKKECQYKIYDMTLIGKHAYIT
;
A
#
# COMPACT_ATOMS: atom_id res chain seq x y z
N MET A 1 -9.35 7.62 -18.69
CA MET A 1 -10.48 7.49 -17.74
C MET A 1 -10.69 8.84 -17.10
N SER A 2 -11.93 9.25 -16.82
CA SER A 2 -12.21 10.54 -16.17
C SER A 2 -11.81 10.48 -14.70
N LYS A 3 -11.11 11.51 -14.21
CA LYS A 3 -10.74 11.65 -12.80
C LYS A 3 -11.98 11.58 -11.92
N GLU A 4 -12.11 10.55 -11.09
CA GLU A 4 -13.17 10.53 -10.08
C GLU A 4 -12.90 11.68 -9.12
N LYS A 5 -13.83 12.65 -9.08
CA LYS A 5 -13.70 13.83 -8.23
C LYS A 5 -14.50 13.63 -6.97
N PHE A 6 -13.84 13.80 -5.84
CA PHE A 6 -14.49 13.71 -4.54
C PHE A 6 -14.93 15.10 -4.07
N SER A 7 -16.05 15.19 -3.36
CA SER A 7 -16.53 16.46 -2.83
C SER A 7 -15.69 16.98 -1.66
N ASN A 8 -15.01 16.10 -0.94
CA ASN A 8 -14.11 16.42 0.18
C ASN A 8 -13.19 15.23 0.50
N ILE A 9 -12.23 15.46 1.40
CA ILE A 9 -11.21 14.45 1.81
C ILE A 9 -11.85 13.21 2.44
N TYR A 10 -12.93 13.36 3.21
CA TYR A 10 -13.57 12.24 3.90
C TYR A 10 -14.26 11.28 2.92
N ASP A 11 -14.89 11.80 1.88
CA ASP A 11 -15.48 10.97 0.83
C ASP A 11 -14.40 10.16 0.10
N ALA A 12 -13.25 10.77 -0.21
CA ALA A 12 -12.12 10.09 -0.83
C ALA A 12 -11.53 9.00 0.09
N GLN A 13 -11.30 9.32 1.37
CA GLN A 13 -10.81 8.36 2.37
C GLN A 13 -11.77 7.19 2.55
N ARG A 14 -13.09 7.45 2.57
CA ARG A 14 -14.11 6.39 2.65
C ARG A 14 -14.02 5.46 1.45
N ALA A 15 -14.00 6.01 0.23
CA ALA A 15 -13.91 5.23 -1.00
C ALA A 15 -12.65 4.34 -1.03
N ILE A 16 -11.48 4.89 -0.69
CA ILE A 16 -10.23 4.12 -0.61
C ILE A 16 -10.30 3.03 0.47
N SER A 17 -10.86 3.36 1.65
CA SER A 17 -10.98 2.41 2.75
C SER A 17 -11.92 1.26 2.42
N GLU A 18 -13.05 1.53 1.78
CA GLU A 18 -13.99 0.52 1.29
C GLU A 18 -13.36 -0.35 0.22
N PHE A 19 -12.61 0.25 -0.72
CA PHE A 19 -11.88 -0.48 -1.74
C PHE A 19 -10.92 -1.51 -1.13
N ILE A 20 -10.06 -1.09 -0.19
CA ILE A 20 -9.10 -1.98 0.49
C ILE A 20 -9.81 -3.05 1.32
N LYS A 21 -10.84 -2.65 2.08
CA LYS A 21 -11.58 -3.59 2.93
C LYS A 21 -12.26 -4.68 2.10
N ASN A 22 -12.83 -4.33 0.95
CA ASN A 22 -13.50 -5.28 0.06
C ASN A 22 -12.51 -6.20 -0.66
N ASP A 23 -11.28 -5.76 -0.91
CA ASP A 23 -10.24 -6.59 -1.55
C ASP A 23 -9.68 -7.65 -0.59
N ASN A 24 -9.27 -7.26 0.62
CA ASN A 24 -8.49 -8.15 1.50
C ASN A 24 -8.85 -8.09 3.00
N ASN A 25 -9.93 -7.41 3.36
CA ASN A 25 -10.40 -7.20 4.73
C ASN A 25 -9.37 -6.50 5.65
N CYS A 26 -8.47 -5.70 5.08
CA CYS A 26 -7.62 -4.78 5.84
C CYS A 26 -8.32 -3.44 6.07
N SER A 27 -7.85 -2.68 7.06
CA SER A 27 -8.22 -1.27 7.21
C SER A 27 -7.16 -0.35 6.61
N ALA A 28 -7.59 0.78 6.08
CA ALA A 28 -6.73 1.81 5.53
C ALA A 28 -6.41 2.88 6.58
N HIS A 29 -5.17 3.35 6.57
CA HIS A 29 -4.70 4.48 7.37
C HIS A 29 -3.93 5.42 6.45
N PHE A 30 -4.17 6.72 6.62
CA PHE A 30 -3.64 7.76 5.74
C PHE A 30 -2.67 8.63 6.54
N LYS A 31 -1.46 8.85 6.03
CA LYS A 31 -0.52 9.82 6.60
C LYS A 31 -0.23 10.89 5.58
N PHE A 32 -0.86 12.04 5.78
CA PHE A 32 -0.62 13.23 5.00
C PHE A 32 0.54 14.02 5.59
N HIS A 33 1.50 14.37 4.74
CA HIS A 33 2.63 15.22 5.08
C HIS A 33 2.57 16.46 4.19
N GLY A 34 1.99 17.54 4.75
CA GLY A 34 1.88 18.83 4.08
C GLY A 34 3.16 19.64 4.19
N PHE A 35 3.61 20.25 3.09
CA PHE A 35 4.78 21.13 3.10
C PHE A 35 4.33 22.59 3.09
N ARG A 36 4.85 23.39 4.03
CA ARG A 36 4.45 24.79 4.21
C ARG A 36 4.98 25.75 3.13
N SER A 37 6.03 25.39 2.37
CA SER A 37 6.67 26.28 1.40
C SER A 37 7.19 25.53 0.16
N GLY A 38 6.45 25.56 -0.95
CA GLY A 38 6.91 25.14 -2.28
C GLY A 38 7.31 23.67 -2.45
N GLY A 39 7.11 22.84 -1.42
CA GLY A 39 7.37 21.41 -1.44
C GLY A 39 6.18 20.64 -2.03
N LYS A 40 6.44 19.38 -2.40
CA LYS A 40 5.40 18.45 -2.83
C LYS A 40 4.71 17.87 -1.61
N ASN A 41 3.39 17.80 -1.61
CA ASN A 41 2.64 17.09 -0.58
C ASN A 41 2.81 15.58 -0.75
N LYS A 42 2.91 14.87 0.39
CA LYS A 42 3.05 13.42 0.41
C LYS A 42 1.88 12.75 1.12
N LEU A 43 1.40 11.65 0.55
CA LEU A 43 0.36 10.81 1.14
C LEU A 43 0.86 9.36 1.17
N ASP A 44 1.09 8.85 2.39
CA ASP A 44 1.32 7.42 2.60
C ASP A 44 -0.02 6.74 2.89
N LEU A 45 -0.31 5.68 2.13
CA LEU A 45 -1.43 4.78 2.34
C LEU A 45 -0.94 3.50 2.99
N VAL A 46 -1.37 3.26 4.22
CA VAL A 46 -0.92 2.16 5.07
C VAL A 46 -2.09 1.23 5.34
N THR A 47 -1.90 -0.07 5.13
CA THR A 47 -2.91 -1.10 5.42
C THR A 47 -2.62 -1.77 6.75
N TYR A 48 -3.64 -2.02 7.56
CA TYR A 48 -3.57 -2.89 8.73
C TYR A 48 -4.25 -4.22 8.44
N ASN A 49 -3.51 -5.31 8.61
CA ASN A 49 -4.06 -6.65 8.47
C ASN A 49 -4.45 -7.20 9.85
N PRO A 50 -5.75 -7.42 10.12
CA PRO A 50 -6.21 -7.87 11.44
C PRO A 50 -5.76 -9.31 11.77
N LYS A 51 -5.46 -10.15 10.78
CA LYS A 51 -5.01 -11.54 10.99
C LYS A 51 -3.60 -11.59 11.56
N THR A 52 -2.71 -10.77 11.00
CA THR A 52 -1.29 -10.71 11.39
C THR A 52 -0.99 -9.57 12.35
N LYS A 53 -1.99 -8.74 12.68
CA LYS A 53 -1.92 -7.59 13.59
C LYS A 53 -0.77 -6.63 13.26
N THR A 54 -0.49 -6.44 11.98
CA THR A 54 0.61 -5.59 11.52
C THR A 54 0.16 -4.64 10.43
N HIS A 55 0.90 -3.55 10.31
CA HIS A 55 0.73 -2.54 9.26
C HIS A 55 1.73 -2.76 8.14
N PHE A 56 1.39 -2.37 6.92
CA PHE A 56 2.30 -2.31 5.77
C PHE A 56 2.02 -1.07 4.94
N LEU A 57 3.03 -0.52 4.28
CA LEU A 57 2.81 0.52 3.28
C LEU A 57 2.26 -0.13 2.02
N LEU A 58 1.08 0.31 1.58
CA LEU A 58 0.51 -0.09 0.31
C LEU A 58 1.09 0.74 -0.82
N ASN A 59 1.04 2.07 -0.67
CA ASN A 59 1.58 3.01 -1.64
C ASN A 59 1.92 4.38 -1.01
N SER A 60 2.77 5.15 -1.69
CA SER A 60 3.13 6.51 -1.34
C SER A 60 3.07 7.40 -2.58
N LEU A 61 2.35 8.52 -2.50
CA LEU A 61 2.35 9.56 -3.53
C LEU A 61 3.06 10.81 -3.01
N ASP A 62 3.81 11.47 -3.88
CA ASP A 62 4.59 12.68 -3.58
C ASP A 62 4.47 13.66 -4.78
N MET A 63 3.58 14.64 -4.65
CA MET A 63 3.12 15.49 -5.76
C MET A 63 2.89 16.95 -5.32
N ALA A 64 3.13 17.90 -6.22
CA ALA A 64 2.89 19.33 -5.99
C ALA A 64 1.42 19.71 -6.29
N VAL A 65 0.50 19.11 -5.53
CA VAL A 65 -0.95 19.28 -5.63
C VAL A 65 -1.53 19.47 -4.23
N ASP A 66 -2.78 19.92 -4.12
CA ASP A 66 -3.43 20.01 -2.81
C ASP A 66 -3.74 18.63 -2.21
N GLU A 67 -4.15 18.62 -0.93
CA GLU A 67 -4.41 17.38 -0.21
C GLU A 67 -5.53 16.55 -0.86
N LEU A 68 -6.64 17.16 -1.28
CA LEU A 68 -7.77 16.45 -1.86
C LEU A 68 -7.38 15.82 -3.20
N GLU A 69 -6.68 16.56 -4.05
CA GLU A 69 -6.16 16.04 -5.31
C GLU A 69 -5.23 14.84 -5.10
N LEU A 70 -4.45 14.84 -4.02
CA LEU A 70 -3.56 13.73 -3.68
C LEU A 70 -4.34 12.46 -3.29
N TYR A 71 -5.47 12.58 -2.60
CA TYR A 71 -6.39 11.47 -2.35
C TYR A 71 -7.07 10.98 -3.63
N GLU A 72 -7.50 11.88 -4.52
CA GLU A 72 -8.03 11.50 -5.84
C GLU A 72 -7.01 10.66 -6.62
N PHE A 73 -5.76 11.14 -6.71
CA PHE A 73 -4.69 10.40 -7.38
C PHE A 73 -4.39 9.06 -6.71
N MET A 74 -4.49 8.97 -5.38
CA MET A 74 -4.31 7.70 -4.67
C MET A 74 -5.41 6.72 -5.04
N TYR A 75 -6.66 7.16 -5.06
CA TYR A 75 -7.79 6.30 -5.44
C TYR A 75 -7.69 5.84 -6.90
N GLU A 76 -7.37 6.75 -7.83
CA GLU A 76 -7.10 6.39 -9.23
C GLU A 76 -5.96 5.38 -9.34
N HIS A 77 -4.88 5.58 -8.60
CA HIS A 77 -3.76 4.65 -8.60
C HIS A 77 -4.16 3.25 -8.13
N LEU A 78 -5.07 3.12 -7.15
CA LEU A 78 -5.59 1.82 -6.72
C LEU A 78 -6.44 1.14 -7.80
N LEU A 79 -7.28 1.90 -8.50
CA LEU A 79 -8.04 1.38 -9.64
C LEU A 79 -7.11 0.94 -10.77
N GLU A 80 -6.10 1.73 -11.08
CA GLU A 80 -5.09 1.41 -12.08
C GLU A 80 -4.25 0.21 -11.67
N LEU A 81 -3.85 0.08 -10.40
CA LEU A 81 -3.16 -1.10 -9.91
C LEU A 81 -4.01 -2.33 -10.22
N ASN A 82 -5.30 -2.33 -9.88
CA ASN A 82 -6.17 -3.47 -10.15
C ASN A 82 -6.17 -3.86 -11.64
N GLN A 83 -6.18 -2.88 -12.55
CA GLN A 83 -6.13 -3.12 -14.00
C GLN A 83 -4.72 -3.51 -14.52
N LYS A 84 -3.66 -2.88 -14.00
CA LYS A 84 -2.25 -3.12 -14.37
C LYS A 84 -1.75 -4.46 -13.88
N LEU A 85 -2.26 -4.96 -12.75
CA LEU A 85 -1.98 -6.31 -12.27
C LEU A 85 -2.43 -7.41 -13.24
N ILE A 86 -3.41 -7.08 -14.09
CA ILE A 86 -3.92 -7.98 -15.13
C ILE A 86 -3.09 -7.86 -16.43
N THR A 87 -2.49 -6.69 -16.71
CA THR A 87 -2.00 -6.35 -18.06
C THR A 87 -0.51 -6.00 -18.17
N SER A 88 0.18 -5.66 -17.08
CA SER A 88 1.57 -5.16 -17.10
C SER A 88 2.59 -6.20 -16.64
N ASP A 89 3.77 -6.23 -17.29
CA ASP A 89 4.95 -6.99 -16.82
C ASP A 89 5.76 -6.27 -15.75
N LEU A 90 5.48 -4.98 -15.50
CA LEU A 90 6.27 -4.15 -14.59
C LEU A 90 5.89 -4.33 -13.12
N PHE A 91 4.65 -4.72 -12.85
CA PHE A 91 4.14 -4.95 -11.49
C PHE A 91 3.97 -6.43 -11.25
N VAL A 92 4.64 -6.93 -10.21
CA VAL A 92 4.59 -8.35 -9.86
C VAL A 92 4.24 -8.54 -8.39
N MET A 93 3.62 -9.69 -8.11
CA MET A 93 3.25 -10.08 -6.75
C MET A 93 4.36 -10.90 -6.10
N TYR A 94 4.79 -10.48 -4.92
CA TYR A 94 5.68 -11.25 -4.06
C TYR A 94 4.94 -11.75 -2.83
N LYS A 95 5.17 -13.00 -2.46
CA LYS A 95 4.82 -13.54 -1.15
C LYS A 95 6.05 -13.52 -0.27
N VAL A 96 5.94 -12.85 0.85
CA VAL A 96 6.97 -12.77 1.89
C VAL A 96 6.54 -13.64 3.05
N THR A 97 7.39 -14.60 3.40
CA THR A 97 7.23 -15.43 4.60
C THR A 97 8.14 -14.88 5.70
N TRP A 98 7.57 -14.47 6.82
CA TRP A 98 8.29 -13.70 7.85
C TRP A 98 7.83 -14.05 9.27
N CYS A 99 8.59 -13.64 10.29
CA CYS A 99 8.11 -13.60 11.67
C CYS A 99 8.50 -12.30 12.37
N TYR A 100 7.67 -11.86 13.30
CA TYR A 100 8.07 -10.92 14.35
C TYR A 100 8.79 -11.73 15.43
N ILE A 101 10.05 -11.40 15.70
CA ILE A 101 10.95 -12.22 16.52
C ILE A 101 10.39 -12.49 17.92
N PRO A 102 9.82 -11.50 18.64
CA PRO A 102 9.23 -11.74 19.96
C PRO A 102 8.08 -12.75 19.98
N ASP A 103 7.24 -12.76 18.94
CA ASP A 103 6.09 -13.68 18.87
C ASP A 103 6.47 -15.05 18.31
N ASN A 104 7.54 -15.11 17.49
CA ASN A 104 8.04 -16.29 16.81
C ASN A 104 6.98 -17.05 15.96
N VAL A 105 5.91 -16.36 15.56
CA VAL A 105 4.86 -16.88 14.67
C VAL A 105 5.24 -16.59 13.22
N ARG A 106 5.19 -17.63 12.38
CA ARG A 106 5.44 -17.49 10.94
C ARG A 106 4.17 -17.01 10.22
N ASN A 107 4.30 -15.88 9.55
CA ASN A 107 3.25 -15.22 8.78
C ASN A 107 3.59 -15.23 7.29
N LYS A 108 2.55 -15.04 6.47
CA LYS A 108 2.66 -14.81 5.03
C LYS A 108 1.94 -13.52 4.71
N SER A 109 2.66 -12.62 4.05
CA SER A 109 2.11 -11.40 3.50
C SER A 109 2.40 -11.36 2.01
N TYR A 110 1.53 -10.73 1.25
CA TYR A 110 1.69 -10.54 -0.17
C TYR A 110 1.87 -9.05 -0.41
N PHE A 111 2.60 -8.71 -1.47
CA PHE A 111 2.90 -7.33 -1.81
C PHE A 111 3.00 -7.21 -3.32
N TYR A 112 2.50 -6.12 -3.85
CA TYR A 112 2.85 -5.69 -5.20
C TYR A 112 3.99 -4.70 -5.17
N GLY A 113 4.85 -4.84 -6.16
CA GLY A 113 5.87 -3.86 -6.42
C GLY A 113 6.58 -4.13 -7.73
N ILE A 114 7.47 -3.20 -8.06
CA ILE A 114 8.27 -3.25 -9.29
C ILE A 114 9.64 -3.90 -9.07
N SER A 115 10.02 -4.14 -7.81
CA SER A 115 11.29 -4.78 -7.44
C SER A 115 11.27 -5.30 -6.01
N ILE A 116 12.18 -6.21 -5.66
CA ILE A 116 12.37 -6.69 -4.28
C ILE A 116 12.63 -5.53 -3.30
N LYS A 117 13.39 -4.51 -3.72
CA LYS A 117 13.67 -3.32 -2.89
C LYS A 117 12.38 -2.58 -2.52
N ASP A 118 11.47 -2.43 -3.50
CA ASP A 118 10.15 -1.84 -3.26
C ASP A 118 9.34 -2.68 -2.26
N ILE A 119 9.32 -4.01 -2.42
CA ILE A 119 8.66 -4.92 -1.47
C ILE A 119 9.23 -4.76 -0.05
N LEU A 120 10.55 -4.69 0.09
CA LEU A 120 11.19 -4.52 1.40
C LEU A 120 10.88 -3.16 2.03
N ASN A 121 10.87 -2.08 1.23
CA ASN A 121 10.46 -0.76 1.72
C ASN A 121 9.03 -0.79 2.25
N LYS A 122 8.12 -1.48 1.55
CA LYS A 122 6.73 -1.65 1.97
C LYS A 122 6.61 -2.50 3.24
N PHE A 123 7.34 -3.61 3.26
CA PHE A 123 7.37 -4.54 4.38
C PHE A 123 7.89 -3.85 5.65
N TYR A 124 9.02 -3.14 5.59
CA TYR A 124 9.67 -2.50 6.74
C TYR A 124 9.17 -1.10 7.05
N TYR A 125 8.15 -0.59 6.36
CA TYR A 125 7.59 0.72 6.66
C TYR A 125 7.25 0.86 8.16
N GLU A 126 7.92 1.81 8.80
CA GLU A 126 7.86 2.12 10.24
C GLU A 126 8.18 0.95 11.20
N LYS A 127 8.93 -0.05 10.71
CA LYS A 127 9.39 -1.19 11.50
C LYS A 127 10.88 -1.10 11.74
N LYS A 128 11.33 -1.65 12.87
CA LYS A 128 12.75 -1.89 13.13
C LYS A 128 13.12 -3.23 12.52
N GLU A 129 13.99 -3.24 11.52
CA GLU A 129 14.39 -4.46 10.80
C GLU A 129 14.89 -5.56 11.75
N CYS A 130 15.62 -5.18 12.81
CA CYS A 130 16.14 -6.11 13.81
C CYS A 130 15.08 -6.86 14.63
N GLN A 131 13.80 -6.50 14.50
CA GLN A 131 12.69 -7.19 15.17
C GLN A 131 11.98 -8.21 14.28
N TYR A 132 12.38 -8.34 13.02
CA TYR A 132 11.72 -9.20 12.04
C TYR A 132 12.72 -10.12 11.35
N LYS A 133 12.27 -11.32 11.00
CA LYS A 133 13.05 -12.26 10.19
C LYS A 133 12.25 -12.67 8.97
N ILE A 134 12.80 -12.41 7.78
CA ILE A 134 12.27 -12.92 6.52
C ILE A 134 12.92 -14.29 6.25
N TYR A 135 12.09 -15.31 6.02
CA TYR A 135 12.55 -16.66 5.69
C TYR A 135 12.62 -16.90 4.18
N ASP A 136 11.65 -16.35 3.45
CA ASP A 136 11.49 -16.58 2.02
C ASP A 136 10.76 -15.41 1.37
N MET A 137 11.12 -15.12 0.12
CA MET A 137 10.43 -14.17 -0.76
C MET A 137 10.24 -14.84 -2.13
N THR A 138 9.03 -15.31 -2.40
CA THR A 138 8.70 -15.95 -3.68
C THR A 138 7.99 -14.96 -4.60
N LEU A 139 8.45 -14.85 -5.85
CA LEU A 139 7.67 -14.25 -6.93
C LEU A 139 6.51 -15.20 -7.30
N ILE A 140 5.26 -14.76 -7.18
CA ILE A 140 4.08 -15.61 -7.48
C ILE A 140 3.58 -15.41 -8.92
N GLY A 141 3.98 -14.34 -9.60
CA GLY A 141 3.54 -14.01 -10.96
C GLY A 141 2.34 -13.06 -10.97
N LYS A 142 1.59 -13.04 -12.08
CA LYS A 142 0.47 -12.11 -12.32
C LYS A 142 -0.84 -12.69 -11.78
N HIS A 143 -1.15 -12.44 -10.51
CA HIS A 143 -2.49 -12.66 -9.97
C HIS A 143 -2.98 -11.37 -9.29
N ALA A 144 -4.26 -11.03 -9.50
CA ALA A 144 -4.89 -9.78 -9.10
C ALA A 144 -5.59 -9.92 -7.74
N TYR A 145 -4.98 -9.40 -6.67
CA TYR A 145 -5.52 -9.23 -5.31
C TYR A 145 -4.68 -8.19 -4.57
N ILE A 146 -5.10 -6.92 -4.48
CA ILE A 146 -4.31 -5.77 -3.94
C ILE A 146 -3.96 -5.98 -2.45
N THR A 147 -2.81 -6.59 -2.18
CA THR A 147 -2.30 -6.87 -0.83
C THR A 147 -1.43 -5.77 -0.26
#